data_AF-A0A844M9Z9-F1
#
_entry.id   AF-A0A844M9Z9-F1
#
_cell.length_a   1.000
_cell.length_b   1.000
_cell.length_c   1.000
_cell.angle_alpha   90.00
_cell.angle_beta   90.00
_cell.angle_gamma   90.00
#
_symmetry.space_group_name_H-M   'P 1'
#
loop_
_entity.id
_entity.type
_entity.pdbx_description
1 polymer ?
#
loop_
_entity_poly.entity_id
_entity_poly.type
_entity_poly.pdbx_seq_one_letter_code
_entity_poly.pdbx_strand_id
1 'polypeptide(L)'
;MKNRLKELRQLHQWSQSDLARELGVSRQAVNGFESGKFDPSLDMAFKIASLFNVAIEDVFIYEAKNSMQTLAERVKNFFGFEFGFERFTEKAINALNFARNEATRSQNSQVEPEHLLAGLLADPTTTSARLLRANGCLVSIETDEHSFEIRENTKFSPQSKFVLELALQVVRLQGKKSIGTEHLLWGLTRLVETDKTALSDLLKRYEIDLEALNKQLAQTV
;
A
#
# COMPACT_ATOMS: atom_id res chain seq x y z
N MET A 1 5.57 5.68 -24.40
CA MET A 1 4.61 6.51 -23.62
C MET A 1 3.19 6.35 -24.15
N LYS A 2 2.15 6.31 -23.30
CA LYS A 2 0.76 6.35 -23.79
C LYS A 2 0.49 7.71 -24.44
N ASN A 3 -0.19 7.73 -25.58
CA ASN A 3 -0.50 8.96 -26.30
C ASN A 3 -1.84 8.85 -27.02
N ARG A 4 -2.42 10.00 -27.35
CA ARG A 4 -3.68 10.15 -28.11
C ARG A 4 -3.45 10.59 -29.54
N LEU A 5 -2.23 10.42 -30.05
CA LEU A 5 -1.84 10.95 -31.37
C LEU A 5 -2.69 10.38 -32.50
N LYS A 6 -3.04 9.10 -32.43
CA LYS A 6 -3.92 8.43 -33.39
C LYS A 6 -5.33 9.02 -33.38
N GLU A 7 -5.85 9.34 -32.20
CA GLU A 7 -7.20 9.92 -32.02
C GLU A 7 -7.25 11.34 -32.58
N LEU A 8 -6.27 12.17 -32.21
CA LEU A 8 -6.13 13.54 -32.74
C LEU A 8 -6.01 13.54 -34.27
N ARG A 9 -5.20 12.63 -34.82
CA ARG A 9 -5.08 12.45 -36.26
C ARG A 9 -6.41 12.08 -36.92
N GLN A 10 -7.17 11.16 -36.33
CA GLN A 10 -8.47 10.72 -36.85
C GLN A 10 -9.53 11.82 -36.79
N LEU A 11 -9.53 12.65 -35.75
CA LEU A 11 -10.42 13.82 -35.64
C LEU A 11 -10.16 14.82 -36.78
N HIS A 12 -8.91 14.95 -37.21
CA HIS A 12 -8.52 15.77 -38.37
C HIS A 12 -8.65 15.03 -39.72
N GLN A 13 -9.19 13.81 -39.73
CA GLN A 13 -9.33 12.95 -40.92
C GLN A 13 -8.00 12.69 -41.66
N TRP A 14 -6.87 12.76 -40.95
CA TRP A 14 -5.55 12.57 -41.54
C TRP A 14 -5.13 11.11 -41.57
N SER A 15 -4.37 10.70 -42.59
CA SER A 15 -3.64 9.42 -42.57
C SER A 15 -2.30 9.56 -41.84
N GLN A 16 -1.66 8.45 -41.46
CA GLN A 16 -0.31 8.52 -40.86
C GLN A 16 0.70 9.24 -41.77
N SER A 17 0.51 9.13 -43.10
CA SER A 17 1.34 9.82 -44.09
C SER A 17 1.08 11.34 -44.09
N ASP A 18 -0.17 11.76 -43.89
CA ASP A 18 -0.50 13.19 -43.81
C ASP A 18 0.11 13.82 -42.55
N LEU A 19 -0.05 13.17 -41.40
CA LEU A 19 0.58 13.63 -40.16
C LEU A 19 2.11 13.66 -40.26
N ALA A 20 2.69 12.69 -40.96
CA ALA A 20 4.14 12.65 -41.21
C ALA A 20 4.61 13.85 -42.04
N ARG A 21 3.83 14.25 -43.05
CA ARG A 21 4.08 15.44 -43.86
C ARG A 21 4.01 16.72 -43.03
N GLU A 22 2.98 16.89 -42.21
CA GLU A 22 2.82 18.07 -41.34
C GLU A 22 3.95 18.19 -40.31
N LEU A 23 4.40 17.05 -39.76
CA LEU A 23 5.49 17.03 -38.77
C LEU A 23 6.89 17.08 -39.40
N GLY A 24 7.01 16.86 -40.71
CA GLY A 24 8.30 16.77 -41.41
C GLY A 24 9.10 15.53 -41.02
N VAL A 25 8.43 14.40 -40.77
CA VAL A 25 9.04 13.12 -40.38
C VAL A 25 8.62 12.00 -41.32
N SER A 26 9.22 10.81 -41.20
CA SER A 26 8.78 9.65 -41.99
C SER A 26 7.46 9.08 -41.46
N ARG A 27 6.65 8.45 -42.32
CA ARG A 27 5.46 7.69 -41.90
C ARG A 27 5.80 6.64 -40.82
N GLN A 28 6.97 6.02 -40.92
CA GLN A 28 7.46 5.06 -39.93
C GLN A 28 7.66 5.70 -38.56
N ALA A 29 8.08 6.97 -38.50
CA ALA A 29 8.21 7.70 -37.26
C ALA A 29 6.85 7.96 -36.62
N VAL A 30 5.86 8.41 -37.40
CA VAL A 30 4.48 8.58 -36.91
C VAL A 30 3.91 7.26 -36.38
N ASN A 31 4.11 6.16 -37.11
CA ASN A 31 3.71 4.83 -36.62
C ASN A 31 4.44 4.47 -35.32
N GLY A 32 5.73 4.79 -35.20
CA GLY A 32 6.53 4.60 -34.00
C GLY A 32 5.97 5.38 -32.80
N PHE A 33 5.59 6.64 -33.02
CA PHE A 33 4.96 7.48 -32.00
C PHE A 33 3.58 6.94 -31.59
N GLU A 34 2.69 6.67 -32.56
CA GLU A 34 1.32 6.18 -32.28
C GLU A 34 1.32 4.82 -31.58
N SER A 35 2.21 3.92 -31.95
CA SER A 35 2.34 2.60 -31.32
C SER A 35 3.11 2.61 -30.01
N GLY A 36 3.77 3.73 -29.67
CA GLY A 36 4.64 3.84 -28.50
C GLY A 36 5.93 3.02 -28.61
N LYS A 37 6.33 2.61 -29.82
CA LYS A 37 7.58 1.87 -30.07
C LYS A 37 8.81 2.67 -29.66
N PHE A 38 8.76 3.98 -29.83
CA PHE A 38 9.74 4.91 -29.28
C PHE A 38 9.07 6.26 -29.01
N ASP A 39 9.62 6.99 -28.05
CA ASP A 39 9.10 8.28 -27.65
C ASP A 39 9.68 9.39 -28.56
N PRO A 40 8.86 10.38 -28.97
CA PRO A 40 9.38 11.56 -29.65
C PRO A 40 10.33 12.34 -28.72
N SER A 41 11.27 13.09 -29.31
CA SER A 41 12.04 14.07 -28.54
C SER A 41 11.11 15.12 -27.95
N LEU A 42 11.57 15.82 -26.91
CA LEU A 42 10.79 16.89 -26.26
C LEU A 42 10.33 17.95 -27.28
N ASP A 43 11.23 18.38 -28.16
CA ASP A 43 10.92 19.34 -29.23
C ASP A 43 9.84 18.81 -30.18
N MET A 44 9.91 17.53 -30.55
CA MET A 44 8.91 16.90 -31.40
C MET A 44 7.56 16.77 -30.67
N ALA A 45 7.57 16.49 -29.37
CA ALA A 45 6.36 16.43 -28.57
C ALA A 45 5.64 17.79 -28.50
N PHE A 46 6.38 18.90 -28.28
CA PHE A 46 5.82 20.25 -28.35
C PHE A 46 5.35 20.63 -29.75
N LYS A 47 6.07 20.22 -30.80
CA LYS A 47 5.66 20.43 -32.20
C LYS A 47 4.33 19.73 -32.49
N ILE A 48 4.16 18.50 -32.01
CA ILE A 48 2.92 17.75 -32.15
C ILE A 48 1.77 18.44 -31.39
N ALA A 49 1.98 18.84 -30.14
CA ALA A 49 0.97 19.55 -29.36
C ALA A 49 0.52 20.86 -30.03
N SER A 50 1.49 21.61 -30.54
CA SER A 50 1.24 22.86 -31.29
C SER A 50 0.48 22.62 -32.59
N LEU A 51 0.78 21.54 -33.32
CA LEU A 51 0.10 21.19 -34.57
C LEU A 51 -1.41 20.96 -34.36
N PHE A 52 -1.78 20.33 -33.24
CA PHE A 52 -3.18 20.06 -32.90
C PHE A 52 -3.82 21.16 -32.05
N ASN A 53 -3.07 22.21 -31.69
CA ASN A 53 -3.53 23.31 -30.83
C ASN A 53 -4.11 22.83 -29.48
N VAL A 54 -3.42 21.88 -28.84
CA VAL A 54 -3.78 21.32 -27.53
C VAL A 54 -2.59 21.35 -26.58
N ALA A 55 -2.81 21.11 -25.29
CA ALA A 55 -1.71 21.01 -24.34
C ALA A 55 -0.88 19.72 -24.60
N ILE A 56 0.39 19.72 -24.21
CA ILE A 56 1.26 18.55 -24.42
C ILE A 56 0.76 17.32 -23.65
N GLU A 57 0.10 17.54 -22.51
CA GLU A 57 -0.54 16.54 -21.67
C GLU A 57 -1.79 15.93 -22.32
N ASP A 58 -2.45 16.65 -23.23
CA ASP A 58 -3.59 16.13 -23.99
C ASP A 58 -3.15 15.16 -25.10
N VAL A 59 -1.92 15.35 -25.62
CA VAL A 59 -1.32 14.46 -26.63
C VAL A 59 -0.62 13.28 -25.96
N PHE A 60 0.21 13.55 -24.97
CA PHE A 60 1.11 12.58 -24.36
C PHE A 60 0.70 12.35 -22.91
N ILE A 61 0.12 11.18 -22.68
CA ILE A 61 -0.32 10.78 -21.36
C ILE A 61 0.93 10.32 -20.61
N TYR A 62 1.53 11.26 -19.89
CA TYR A 62 2.49 10.94 -18.85
C TYR A 62 1.70 10.34 -17.68
N GLU A 63 1.50 9.02 -17.74
CA GLU A 63 1.39 8.25 -16.51
C GLU A 63 2.74 8.41 -15.84
N ALA A 64 2.84 9.41 -14.96
CA ALA A 64 3.90 9.43 -13.97
C ALA A 64 3.91 8.00 -13.43
N LYS A 65 5.03 7.29 -13.64
CA LYS A 65 5.35 6.13 -12.84
C LYS A 65 5.45 6.69 -11.45
N ASN A 66 4.28 6.78 -10.85
CA ASN A 66 4.08 7.37 -9.57
C ASN A 66 5.03 6.55 -8.71
N SER A 67 5.85 7.19 -7.88
CA SER A 67 6.60 6.45 -6.87
C SER A 67 5.63 5.55 -6.07
N MET A 68 4.33 5.91 -6.06
CA MET A 68 3.18 5.11 -5.69
C MET A 68 2.80 3.93 -6.60
N GLN A 69 2.99 3.91 -7.92
CA GLN A 69 2.75 2.73 -8.77
C GLN A 69 3.81 1.66 -8.56
N THR A 70 5.08 2.02 -8.35
CA THR A 70 6.12 1.05 -7.95
C THR A 70 5.96 0.61 -6.50
N LEU A 71 5.50 1.49 -5.60
CA LEU A 71 5.08 1.10 -4.26
C LEU A 71 3.81 0.25 -4.29
N ALA A 72 2.83 0.55 -5.14
CA ALA A 72 1.59 -0.19 -5.28
C ALA A 72 1.83 -1.54 -5.94
N GLU A 73 2.76 -1.67 -6.89
CA GLU A 73 3.22 -2.95 -7.43
C GLU A 73 4.03 -3.74 -6.40
N ARG A 74 4.89 -3.07 -5.60
CA ARG A 74 5.54 -3.71 -4.45
C ARG A 74 4.50 -4.17 -3.43
N VAL A 75 3.50 -3.36 -3.11
CA VAL A 75 2.37 -3.66 -2.20
C VAL A 75 1.46 -4.72 -2.80
N LYS A 76 1.22 -4.75 -4.13
CA LYS A 76 0.46 -5.80 -4.84
C LYS A 76 1.20 -7.14 -4.75
N ASN A 77 2.50 -7.15 -4.99
CA ASN A 77 3.35 -8.34 -4.86
C ASN A 77 3.51 -8.80 -3.39
N PHE A 78 3.23 -7.92 -2.44
CA PHE A 78 3.43 -8.12 -1.01
C PHE A 78 2.13 -8.46 -0.24
N PHE A 79 0.96 -8.02 -0.73
CA PHE A 79 -0.35 -8.24 -0.11
C PHE A 79 -1.43 -8.87 -1.01
N GLY A 80 -1.31 -8.82 -2.34
CA GLY A 80 -2.20 -9.55 -3.26
C GLY A 80 -3.64 -9.03 -3.41
N PHE A 81 -3.97 -7.80 -2.96
CA PHE A 81 -5.32 -7.22 -3.09
C PHE A 81 -5.28 -5.75 -3.54
N GLU A 82 -6.20 -5.35 -4.41
CA GLU A 82 -6.36 -3.96 -4.90
C GLU A 82 -7.00 -3.08 -3.83
N PHE A 83 -6.26 -2.12 -3.29
CA PHE A 83 -6.82 -1.10 -2.40
C PHE A 83 -6.51 0.31 -2.88
N GLY A 84 -7.53 1.18 -2.73
CA GLY A 84 -7.45 2.63 -2.87
C GLY A 84 -6.57 3.26 -1.78
N PHE A 85 -6.50 4.58 -1.79
CA PHE A 85 -5.49 5.44 -1.15
C PHE A 85 -5.41 5.42 0.39
N GLU A 86 -5.72 4.34 1.08
CA GLU A 86 -5.47 4.21 2.51
C GLU A 86 -4.03 3.76 2.76
N ARG A 87 -3.18 4.69 3.23
CA ARG A 87 -1.77 4.40 3.54
C ARG A 87 -1.61 4.00 4.99
N PHE A 88 -0.81 2.98 5.28
CA PHE A 88 -0.34 2.74 6.64
C PHE A 88 0.53 3.93 7.10
N THR A 89 0.40 4.31 8.36
CA THR A 89 1.37 5.22 9.01
C THR A 89 2.74 4.56 9.07
N GLU A 90 3.82 5.34 9.18
CA GLU A 90 5.17 4.80 9.34
C GLU A 90 5.29 3.84 10.54
N LYS A 91 4.69 4.21 11.68
CA LYS A 91 4.63 3.36 12.87
C LYS A 91 3.90 2.04 12.62
N ALA A 92 2.81 2.06 11.85
CA ALA A 92 2.11 0.84 11.47
C ALA A 92 2.94 -0.03 10.51
N ILE A 93 3.66 0.58 9.56
CA ILE A 93 4.59 -0.15 8.68
C ILE A 93 5.70 -0.82 9.50
N ASN A 94 6.29 -0.09 10.44
CA ASN A 94 7.34 -0.62 11.31
C ASN A 94 6.84 -1.80 12.15
N ALA A 95 5.64 -1.71 12.73
CA ALA A 95 5.02 -2.84 13.43
C ALA A 95 4.83 -4.08 12.54
N LEU A 96 4.41 -3.89 11.27
CA LEU A 96 4.25 -5.00 10.32
C LEU A 96 5.58 -5.60 9.85
N ASN A 97 6.63 -4.79 9.73
CA ASN A 97 7.97 -5.26 9.40
C ASN A 97 8.56 -6.06 10.58
N PHE A 98 8.37 -5.57 11.81
CA PHE A 98 8.75 -6.31 13.00
C PHE A 98 8.04 -7.68 13.05
N ALA A 99 6.73 -7.71 12.81
CA ALA A 99 5.96 -8.96 12.78
C ALA A 99 6.49 -9.96 11.74
N ARG A 100 6.93 -9.48 10.57
CA ARG A 100 7.58 -10.33 9.57
C ARG A 100 8.93 -10.88 10.04
N ASN A 101 9.77 -10.01 10.56
CA ASN A 101 11.08 -10.39 11.06
C ASN A 101 10.97 -11.41 12.18
N GLU A 102 10.00 -11.23 13.08
CA GLU A 102 9.72 -12.17 14.16
C GLU A 102 9.23 -13.51 13.63
N ALA A 103 8.31 -13.52 12.65
CA ALA A 103 7.87 -14.76 12.00
C ALA A 103 9.05 -15.53 11.37
N THR A 104 9.92 -14.82 10.65
CA THR A 104 11.16 -15.41 10.09
C THR A 104 12.08 -15.93 11.20
N ARG A 105 12.27 -15.17 12.29
CA ARG A 105 13.11 -15.56 13.44
C ARG A 105 12.59 -16.84 14.10
N SER A 106 11.28 -16.97 14.23
CA SER A 106 10.60 -18.16 14.75
C SER A 106 10.49 -19.30 13.72
N GLN A 107 11.08 -19.15 12.52
CA GLN A 107 11.01 -20.12 11.41
C GLN A 107 9.58 -20.41 10.93
N ASN A 108 8.66 -19.48 11.15
CA ASN A 108 7.28 -19.58 10.69
C ASN A 108 7.17 -19.18 9.21
N SER A 109 6.52 -20.03 8.41
CA SER A 109 6.31 -19.77 6.97
C SER A 109 5.34 -18.62 6.68
N GLN A 110 4.57 -18.20 7.68
CA GLN A 110 3.58 -17.15 7.60
C GLN A 110 3.61 -16.24 8.83
N VAL A 111 3.25 -14.97 8.63
CA VAL A 111 3.03 -14.04 9.73
C VAL A 111 1.67 -14.31 10.35
N GLU A 112 1.67 -14.98 11.49
CA GLU A 112 0.49 -15.25 12.33
C GLU A 112 0.10 -14.07 13.24
N PRO A 113 -1.14 -14.04 13.79
CA PRO A 113 -1.63 -12.96 14.65
C PRO A 113 -0.76 -12.67 15.88
N GLU A 114 -0.07 -13.68 16.43
CA GLU A 114 0.89 -13.52 17.52
C GLU A 114 2.08 -12.63 17.16
N HIS A 115 2.58 -12.74 15.92
CA HIS A 115 3.66 -11.88 15.44
C HIS A 115 3.16 -10.44 15.22
N LEU A 116 1.91 -10.28 14.77
CA LEU A 116 1.28 -8.95 14.70
C LEU A 116 1.18 -8.31 16.08
N LEU A 117 0.76 -9.06 17.10
CA LEU A 117 0.71 -8.57 18.47
C LEU A 117 2.11 -8.17 18.97
N ALA A 118 3.14 -8.98 18.73
CA ALA A 118 4.52 -8.65 19.06
C ALA A 118 4.99 -7.36 18.37
N GLY A 119 4.70 -7.19 17.08
CA GLY A 119 5.00 -5.97 16.33
C GLY A 119 4.30 -4.72 16.87
N LEU A 120 3.06 -4.86 17.34
CA LEU A 120 2.31 -3.77 17.97
C LEU A 120 2.81 -3.39 19.38
N LEU A 121 3.58 -4.28 20.03
CA LEU A 121 4.24 -4.04 21.31
C LEU A 121 5.68 -3.52 21.18
N ALA A 122 6.32 -3.79 20.03
CA ALA A 122 7.73 -3.53 19.79
C ALA A 122 8.14 -2.05 19.95
N ASP A 123 7.36 -1.12 19.39
CA ASP A 123 7.60 0.32 19.60
C ASP A 123 6.73 0.85 20.75
N PRO A 124 7.32 1.16 21.92
CA PRO A 124 6.56 1.61 23.08
C PRO A 124 5.88 2.98 22.91
N THR A 125 6.29 3.76 21.91
CA THR A 125 5.75 5.09 21.62
C THR A 125 4.47 5.06 20.78
N THR A 126 4.05 3.89 20.33
CA THR A 126 2.84 3.70 19.52
C THR A 126 1.58 3.76 20.36
N THR A 127 0.45 4.09 19.72
CA THR A 127 -0.86 4.08 20.39
C THR A 127 -1.25 2.66 20.78
N SER A 128 -0.97 1.66 19.93
CA SER A 128 -1.22 0.25 20.26
C SER A 128 -0.45 -0.20 21.49
N ALA A 129 0.85 0.06 21.57
CA ALA A 129 1.66 -0.37 22.70
C ALA A 129 1.22 0.32 24.01
N ARG A 130 0.90 1.61 23.96
CA ARG A 130 0.34 2.31 25.13
C ARG A 130 -0.96 1.69 25.60
N LEU A 131 -1.90 1.40 24.68
CA LEU A 131 -3.18 0.78 25.02
C LEU A 131 -2.97 -0.63 25.58
N LEU A 132 -2.13 -1.47 24.96
CA LEU A 132 -1.84 -2.82 25.46
C LEU A 132 -1.24 -2.79 26.86
N ARG A 133 -0.28 -1.90 27.14
CA ARG A 133 0.32 -1.75 28.47
C ARG A 133 -0.65 -1.20 29.51
N ALA A 134 -1.48 -0.22 29.13
CA ALA A 134 -2.50 0.33 30.02
C ALA A 134 -3.56 -0.71 30.43
N ASN A 135 -3.71 -1.78 29.65
CA ASN A 135 -4.64 -2.88 29.91
C ASN A 135 -3.93 -4.18 30.36
N GLY A 136 -2.77 -4.08 31.01
CA GLY A 136 -2.15 -5.21 31.72
C GLY A 136 -0.98 -5.89 31.02
N CYS A 137 -0.68 -5.58 29.75
CA CYS A 137 0.48 -6.16 29.08
C CYS A 137 1.78 -5.60 29.65
N LEU A 138 2.46 -6.36 30.51
CA LEU A 138 3.76 -5.98 31.08
C LEU A 138 4.95 -6.49 30.27
N VAL A 139 4.70 -7.22 29.18
CA VAL A 139 5.76 -7.80 28.36
C VAL A 139 6.52 -6.71 27.61
N SER A 140 7.83 -6.70 27.82
CA SER A 140 8.79 -5.92 27.04
C SER A 140 9.30 -6.76 25.88
N ILE A 141 9.10 -6.26 24.66
CA ILE A 141 9.74 -6.80 23.47
C ILE A 141 11.09 -6.13 23.33
N GLU A 142 12.17 -6.90 23.35
CA GLU A 142 13.51 -6.40 23.07
C GLU A 142 13.63 -6.10 21.57
N THR A 143 14.10 -4.90 21.23
CA THR A 143 14.28 -4.44 19.86
C THR A 143 15.70 -3.93 19.66
N ASP A 144 16.31 -4.24 18.52
CA ASP A 144 17.59 -3.68 18.05
C ASP A 144 17.41 -2.81 16.80
N GLU A 145 18.50 -2.23 16.30
CA GLU A 145 18.49 -1.34 15.11
C GLU A 145 17.95 -2.04 13.85
N HIS A 146 18.06 -3.37 13.78
CA HIS A 146 17.65 -4.14 12.61
C HIS A 146 16.25 -4.76 12.74
N SER A 147 15.61 -4.63 13.89
CA SER A 147 14.34 -5.27 14.20
C SER A 147 13.18 -4.76 13.31
N PHE A 148 13.32 -3.56 12.75
CA PHE A 148 12.34 -2.92 11.88
C PHE A 148 12.74 -2.89 10.39
N GLU A 149 13.93 -3.40 10.06
CA GLU A 149 14.41 -3.47 8.68
C GLU A 149 13.61 -4.48 7.86
N ILE A 150 13.46 -4.20 6.56
CA ILE A 150 12.81 -5.15 5.64
C ILE A 150 13.83 -6.21 5.27
N ARG A 151 13.77 -7.38 5.92
CA ARG A 151 14.66 -8.52 5.63
C ARG A 151 14.03 -9.47 4.63
N GLU A 152 12.83 -9.94 4.93
CA GLU A 152 12.12 -10.91 4.11
C GLU A 152 10.66 -10.53 3.92
N ASN A 153 10.10 -10.88 2.77
CA ASN A 153 8.69 -10.70 2.48
C ASN A 153 7.88 -11.95 2.87
N THR A 154 7.93 -12.32 4.15
CA THR A 154 7.11 -13.40 4.68
C THR A 154 5.63 -13.05 4.50
N LYS A 155 4.86 -13.99 3.97
CA LYS A 155 3.45 -13.77 3.63
C LYS A 155 2.60 -13.81 4.91
N PHE A 156 1.53 -13.01 4.96
CA PHE A 156 0.57 -13.07 6.06
C PHE A 156 -0.30 -14.32 5.98
N SER A 157 -0.61 -14.91 7.14
CA SER A 157 -1.61 -15.97 7.25
C SER A 157 -3.02 -15.46 6.94
N PRO A 158 -4.00 -16.33 6.64
CA PRO A 158 -5.38 -15.92 6.40
C PRO A 158 -5.96 -15.06 7.54
N GLN A 159 -5.68 -15.42 8.80
CA GLN A 159 -6.12 -14.68 9.98
C GLN A 159 -5.49 -13.29 10.06
N SER A 160 -4.18 -13.19 9.81
CA SER A 160 -3.49 -11.90 9.77
C SER A 160 -3.98 -11.01 8.63
N LYS A 161 -4.30 -11.57 7.46
CA LYS A 161 -4.92 -10.81 6.36
C LYS A 161 -6.29 -10.27 6.76
N PHE A 162 -7.09 -11.08 7.45
CA PHE A 162 -8.39 -10.65 7.95
C PHE A 162 -8.27 -9.50 8.96
N VAL A 163 -7.26 -9.52 9.85
CA VAL A 163 -6.96 -8.40 10.75
C VAL A 163 -6.65 -7.11 9.98
N LEU A 164 -5.84 -7.19 8.93
CA LEU A 164 -5.50 -6.03 8.09
C LEU A 164 -6.72 -5.50 7.34
N GLU A 165 -7.59 -6.39 6.86
CA GLU A 165 -8.83 -6.04 6.20
C GLU A 165 -9.79 -5.30 7.15
N LEU A 166 -9.96 -5.81 8.37
CA LEU A 166 -10.75 -5.16 9.41
C LEU A 166 -10.22 -3.76 9.77
N ALA A 167 -8.90 -3.63 9.92
CA ALA A 167 -8.24 -2.35 10.17
C ALA A 167 -8.51 -1.32 9.05
N LEU A 168 -8.55 -1.78 7.81
CA LEU A 168 -8.88 -0.91 6.67
C LEU A 168 -10.37 -0.56 6.62
N GLN A 169 -11.25 -1.53 6.88
CA GLN A 169 -12.70 -1.30 6.91
C GLN A 169 -13.07 -0.23 7.93
N VAL A 170 -12.50 -0.26 9.14
CA VAL A 170 -12.81 0.75 10.17
C VAL A 170 -12.31 2.15 9.78
N VAL A 171 -11.11 2.25 9.18
CA VAL A 171 -10.57 3.53 8.69
C VAL A 171 -11.48 4.14 7.62
N ARG A 172 -11.99 3.31 6.71
CA ARG A 172 -12.92 3.73 5.64
C ARG A 172 -14.26 4.20 6.19
N LEU A 173 -14.84 3.44 7.12
CA LEU A 173 -16.10 3.79 7.77
C LEU A 173 -16.02 5.13 8.51
N GLN A 174 -14.85 5.46 9.03
CA GLN A 174 -14.59 6.71 9.74
C GLN A 174 -14.18 7.87 8.83
N GLY A 175 -13.98 7.63 7.54
CA GLY A 175 -13.48 8.64 6.60
C GLY A 175 -12.05 9.09 6.90
N LYS A 176 -11.25 8.30 7.64
CA LYS A 176 -9.84 8.58 7.93
C LYS A 176 -8.97 8.22 6.72
N LYS A 177 -7.83 8.88 6.57
CA LYS A 177 -6.93 8.72 5.41
C LYS A 177 -5.81 7.69 5.60
N SER A 178 -5.58 7.22 6.82
CA SER A 178 -4.42 6.39 7.14
C SER A 178 -4.71 5.35 8.21
N ILE A 179 -4.10 4.17 8.04
CA ILE A 179 -4.17 3.06 9.00
C ILE A 179 -3.02 3.20 10.01
N GLY A 180 -3.39 3.53 11.25
CA GLY A 180 -2.48 3.59 12.40
C GLY A 180 -2.38 2.27 13.17
N THR A 181 -1.49 2.22 14.16
CA THR A 181 -1.28 1.05 15.02
C THR A 181 -2.51 0.66 15.84
N GLU A 182 -3.32 1.65 16.22
CA GLU A 182 -4.59 1.47 16.92
C GLU A 182 -5.65 0.77 16.06
N HIS A 183 -5.66 1.01 14.75
CA HIS A 183 -6.58 0.35 13.82
C HIS A 183 -6.17 -1.11 13.59
N LEU A 184 -4.85 -1.38 13.53
CA LEU A 184 -4.31 -2.75 13.50
C LEU A 184 -4.66 -3.52 14.78
N LEU A 185 -4.48 -2.88 15.94
CA LEU A 185 -4.87 -3.45 17.23
C LEU A 185 -6.38 -3.71 17.30
N TRP A 186 -7.20 -2.79 16.81
CA TRP A 186 -8.65 -2.98 16.71
C TRP A 186 -9.00 -4.22 15.87
N GLY A 187 -8.42 -4.36 14.68
CA GLY A 187 -8.60 -5.55 13.85
C GLY A 187 -8.20 -6.86 14.57
N LEU A 188 -7.11 -6.82 15.34
CA LEU A 188 -6.67 -7.95 16.16
C LEU A 188 -7.71 -8.33 17.23
N THR A 189 -8.27 -7.34 17.94
CA THR A 189 -9.32 -7.61 18.95
C THR A 189 -10.61 -8.17 18.33
N ARG A 190 -10.98 -7.74 17.13
CA ARG A 190 -12.14 -8.29 16.40
C ARG A 190 -11.89 -9.74 15.99
N LEU A 191 -10.67 -10.08 15.57
CA LEU A 191 -10.31 -11.47 15.27
C LEU A 191 -10.50 -12.35 16.52
N VAL A 192 -10.12 -11.89 17.72
CA VAL A 192 -10.31 -12.64 18.98
C VAL A 192 -11.78 -12.94 19.28
N GLU A 193 -12.68 -12.00 18.97
CA GLU A 193 -14.12 -12.21 19.15
C GLU A 193 -14.66 -13.33 18.24
N THR A 194 -14.04 -13.51 17.06
CA THR A 194 -14.39 -14.56 16.09
C THR A 194 -13.66 -15.88 16.33
N ASP A 195 -12.40 -15.84 16.75
CA ASP A 195 -11.51 -16.97 16.99
C ASP A 195 -11.28 -17.15 18.50
N LYS A 196 -12.23 -17.85 19.14
CA LYS A 196 -12.35 -17.92 20.60
C LYS A 196 -11.20 -18.62 21.32
N THR A 197 -10.25 -19.25 20.61
CA THR A 197 -9.26 -20.14 21.23
C THR A 197 -7.84 -19.60 21.14
N ALA A 198 -7.18 -19.64 19.98
CA ALA A 198 -5.72 -19.45 19.89
C ALA A 198 -5.24 -18.05 20.33
N LEU A 199 -5.82 -16.98 19.76
CA LEU A 199 -5.41 -15.61 20.06
C LEU A 199 -5.96 -15.13 21.42
N SER A 200 -7.15 -15.60 21.81
CA SER A 200 -7.71 -15.39 23.14
C SER A 200 -6.77 -15.93 24.24
N ASP A 201 -6.24 -17.14 24.06
CA ASP A 201 -5.31 -17.74 25.02
C ASP A 201 -3.95 -17.01 25.05
N LEU A 202 -3.50 -16.45 23.93
CA LEU A 202 -2.32 -15.59 23.89
C LEU A 202 -2.53 -14.28 24.67
N LEU A 203 -3.66 -13.60 24.49
CA LEU A 203 -3.96 -12.36 25.23
C LEU A 203 -4.10 -12.62 26.73
N LYS A 204 -4.69 -13.74 27.13
CA LYS A 204 -4.74 -14.18 28.54
C LYS A 204 -3.35 -14.44 29.09
N ARG A 205 -2.45 -15.09 28.33
CA ARG A 205 -1.05 -15.29 28.73
C ARG A 205 -0.30 -13.97 28.93
N TYR A 206 -0.66 -12.94 28.17
CA TYR A 206 -0.14 -11.58 28.35
C TYR A 206 -0.89 -10.75 29.39
N GLU A 207 -1.82 -11.35 30.13
CA GLU A 207 -2.64 -10.71 31.16
C GLU A 207 -3.36 -9.44 30.67
N ILE A 208 -3.75 -9.44 29.39
CA ILE A 208 -4.44 -8.30 28.78
C ILE A 208 -5.93 -8.34 29.15
N ASP A 209 -6.41 -7.27 29.78
CA ASP A 209 -7.83 -7.02 29.99
C ASP A 209 -8.47 -6.63 28.65
N LEU A 210 -9.00 -7.63 27.95
CA LEU A 210 -9.62 -7.47 26.64
C LEU A 210 -10.89 -6.60 26.70
N GLU A 211 -11.65 -6.66 27.79
CA GLU A 211 -12.88 -5.89 27.93
C GLU A 211 -12.58 -4.40 28.08
N ALA A 212 -11.65 -4.05 28.97
CA ALA A 212 -11.18 -2.69 29.15
C ALA A 212 -10.50 -2.16 27.87
N LEU A 213 -9.67 -2.98 27.21
CA LEU A 213 -9.02 -2.63 25.96
C LEU A 213 -10.01 -2.30 24.84
N ASN A 214 -11.04 -3.14 24.66
CA ASN A 214 -12.08 -2.90 23.66
C ASN A 214 -12.84 -1.60 23.90
N LYS A 215 -13.13 -1.27 25.17
CA LYS A 215 -13.79 -0.01 25.55
C LYS A 215 -12.93 1.22 25.23
N GLN A 216 -11.62 1.16 25.46
CA GLN A 216 -10.69 2.25 25.12
C GLN A 216 -10.48 2.38 23.61
N LEU A 217 -10.38 1.26 22.90
CA LEU A 217 -10.24 1.25 21.43
C LEU A 217 -11.45 1.88 20.75
N ALA A 218 -12.67 1.62 21.22
CA ALA A 218 -13.89 2.22 20.69
C ALA A 218 -13.93 3.77 20.81
N GLN A 219 -13.13 4.35 21.71
CA GLN A 219 -12.99 5.80 21.85
C GLN A 219 -11.83 6.38 21.04
N THR A 220 -10.85 5.54 20.69
CA THR A 220 -9.58 5.94 20.05
C THR A 220 -9.63 5.77 18.53
N VAL A 221 -10.26 4.69 18.09
CA VAL A 221 -10.52 4.37 16.69
C VAL A 221 -11.80 5.07 16.31
#